data_AF-X1DGY9-F1
#
_entry.id   AF-X1DGY9-F1
#
_cell.length_a   1.000
_cell.length_b   1.000
_cell.length_c   1.000
_cell.angle_alpha   90.00
_cell.angle_beta   90.00
_cell.angle_gamma   90.00
#
_symmetry.space_group_name_H-M   'P 1'
#
loop_
_entity.id
_entity.type
_entity.pdbx_description
1 polymer ?
#
loop_
_entity_poly.entity_id
_entity_poly.type
_entity_poly.pdbx_seq_one_letter_code
_entity_poly.pdbx_strand_id
1 'polypeptide(L)'
;TGVGAASIISRSLGKGDKEKAIIAGGDSIILNTILNIITITPIYLFSDRILKFLGASSEVLPYAKDYLEIMLFGFIFLSFAVNGTNLIRAEGK
;
A
#
# COMPACT_ATOMS: atom_id res chain seq x y z
N THR A 1 4.89 -3.65 4.82
CA THR A 1 6.15 -3.07 4.30
C THR A 1 6.69 -2.00 5.24
N GLY A 2 5.93 -0.93 5.54
CA GLY A 2 6.39 0.22 6.33
C GLY A 2 6.96 -0.08 7.72
N VAL A 3 6.27 -0.86 8.56
CA VAL A 3 6.75 -1.15 9.94
C VAL A 3 8.02 -2.00 9.97
N GLY A 4 8.11 -3.01 9.10
CA GLY A 4 9.31 -3.87 9.01
C GLY A 4 10.53 -3.09 8.54
N ALA A 5 10.37 -2.28 7.48
CA ALA A 5 11.42 -1.40 7.00
C ALA A 5 11.81 -0.33 8.04
N ALA A 6 10.83 0.30 8.69
CA ALA A 6 11.04 1.23 9.80
C ALA A 6 11.90 0.61 10.91
N SER A 7 11.64 -0.64 11.27
CA SER A 7 12.42 -1.37 12.28
C SER A 7 13.89 -1.56 11.85
N ILE A 8 14.13 -1.86 10.57
CA ILE A 8 15.49 -1.99 10.01
C ILE A 8 16.18 -0.62 9.97
N ILE A 9 15.50 0.41 9.48
CA ILE A 9 16.01 1.79 9.40
C ILE A 9 16.42 2.29 10.78
N SER A 10 15.55 2.18 11.78
CA SER A 10 15.84 2.62 13.15
C SER A 10 17.09 1.95 13.73
N ARG A 11 17.24 0.62 13.55
CA ARG A 11 18.44 -0.10 14.00
C ARG A 11 19.70 0.25 13.21
N SER A 12 19.59 0.43 11.89
CA SER A 12 20.74 0.78 11.05
C SER A 12 21.25 2.17 11.36
N LEU A 13 20.35 3.15 11.48
CA LEU A 13 20.68 4.52 11.89
C LEU A 13 21.26 4.56 13.30
N GLY A 14 20.70 3.81 14.26
CA GLY A 14 21.26 3.69 15.61
C GLY A 14 22.67 3.08 15.66
N LYS A 15 23.08 2.32 14.63
CA LYS A 15 24.43 1.79 14.45
C LYS A 15 25.35 2.70 13.62
N GLY A 16 24.86 3.82 13.11
CA GLY A 16 25.58 4.70 12.19
C GLY A 16 25.63 4.22 10.73
N ASP A 17 24.96 3.12 10.41
CA ASP A 17 24.93 2.50 9.08
C ASP A 17 23.84 3.15 8.21
N LYS A 18 24.16 4.31 7.64
CA LYS A 18 23.25 5.08 6.79
C LYS A 18 22.95 4.41 5.46
N GLU A 19 23.94 3.70 4.90
CA GLU A 19 23.78 3.01 3.62
C GLU A 19 22.70 1.93 3.71
N LYS A 20 22.75 1.11 4.77
CA LYS A 20 21.73 0.09 5.01
C LYS A 20 20.35 0.66 5.29
N ALA A 21 20.27 1.82 5.93
CA ALA A 21 19.00 2.52 6.14
C ALA A 21 18.38 2.97 4.79
N ILE A 22 19.18 3.52 3.88
CA ILE A 22 18.74 3.94 2.54
C ILE A 22 18.26 2.74 1.73
N ILE A 23 19.01 1.64 1.72
CA ILE A 23 18.63 0.40 1.01
C ILE A 23 17.30 -0.12 1.54
N ALA A 24 17.12 -0.20 2.87
CA ALA A 24 15.87 -0.66 3.47
C ALA A 24 14.66 0.24 3.13
N GLY A 25 14.88 1.56 3.00
CA GLY A 25 13.86 2.50 2.53
C GLY A 25 13.46 2.23 1.07
N GLY A 26 14.44 2.04 0.19
CA GLY A 26 14.22 1.67 -1.21
C GLY A 26 13.44 0.36 -1.35
N ASP A 27 13.87 -0.68 -0.63
CA ASP A 27 13.17 -1.97 -0.59
C ASP A 27 11.73 -1.83 -0.12
N SER A 28 11.47 -1.00 0.89
CA SER A 28 10.11 -0.71 1.36
C SER A 28 9.21 -0.17 0.25
N ILE A 29 9.71 0.80 -0.51
CA ILE A 29 8.98 1.45 -1.61
C ILE A 29 8.71 0.46 -2.74
N ILE A 30 9.72 -0.32 -3.13
CA ILE A 30 9.58 -1.34 -4.19
C ILE A 30 8.55 -2.40 -3.77
N LEU A 31 8.67 -2.94 -2.56
CA LEU A 31 7.72 -3.91 -2.03
C LEU A 31 6.32 -3.33 -1.90
N ASN A 32 6.18 -2.05 -1.52
CA ASN A 32 4.89 -1.39 -1.44
C ASN A 32 4.22 -1.28 -2.82
N THR A 33 5.01 -0.94 -3.84
CA THR A 33 4.56 -0.87 -5.23
C THR A 33 4.10 -2.24 -5.74
N ILE A 34 4.91 -3.27 -5.53
CA ILE A 34 4.58 -4.65 -5.92
C ILE A 34 3.29 -5.10 -5.23
N LEU A 35 3.16 -4.84 -3.92
CA LEU A 35 1.96 -5.20 -3.16
C LEU A 35 0.73 -4.47 -3.69
N ASN A 36 0.81 -3.17 -3.97
CA ASN A 36 -0.29 -2.42 -4.58
C ASN A 36 -0.73 -3.06 -5.91
N ILE A 37 0.22 -3.40 -6.80
CA ILE A 37 -0.10 -4.04 -8.09
C ILE A 37 -0.79 -5.39 -7.87
N ILE A 38 -0.22 -6.26 -7.03
CA ILE A 38 -0.76 -7.60 -6.74
C ILE A 38 -2.15 -7.53 -6.10
N THR A 39 -2.43 -6.50 -5.29
CA THR A 39 -3.70 -6.40 -4.57
C THR A 39 -4.78 -5.70 -5.40
N ILE A 40 -4.43 -4.60 -6.07
CA ILE A 40 -5.41 -3.80 -6.84
C ILE A 40 -5.82 -4.49 -8.13
N THR A 41 -4.86 -5.10 -8.86
CA THR A 41 -5.12 -5.73 -10.15
C THR A 41 -6.25 -6.76 -10.11
N PRO A 42 -6.23 -7.78 -9.21
CA PRO A 42 -7.32 -8.74 -9.14
C PRO A 42 -8.63 -8.11 -8.66
N ILE A 43 -8.60 -7.14 -7.74
CA ILE A 43 -9.84 -6.48 -7.28
C ILE A 43 -10.49 -5.72 -8.43
N TYR A 44 -9.70 -5.02 -9.25
CA TYR A 44 -10.19 -4.30 -10.42
C TYR A 44 -10.73 -5.25 -11.49
N LEU A 45 -9.96 -6.29 -11.87
CA LEU A 45 -10.36 -7.24 -12.92
C LEU A 45 -11.58 -8.09 -12.54
N PHE A 46 -11.77 -8.38 -11.25
CA PHE A 46 -12.88 -9.19 -10.75
C PHE A 46 -13.92 -8.37 -9.97
N SER A 47 -13.94 -7.05 -10.12
CA SER A 47 -14.82 -6.12 -9.39
C SER A 47 -16.29 -6.56 -9.43
N ASP A 48 -16.84 -6.84 -10.61
CA ASP A 48 -18.24 -7.31 -10.77
C ASP A 48 -18.51 -8.61 -10.00
N ARG A 49 -17.57 -9.56 -10.02
CA ARG A 49 -17.74 -10.85 -9.33
C ARG A 49 -17.64 -10.68 -7.83
N ILE A 50 -16.70 -9.87 -7.36
CA ILE A 50 -16.52 -9.54 -5.94
C ILE A 50 -17.76 -8.83 -5.41
N LEU A 51 -18.25 -7.81 -6.11
CA LEU A 51 -19.42 -7.04 -5.69
C LEU A 51 -20.69 -7.89 -5.67
N LYS A 52 -20.91 -8.74 -6.68
CA LYS A 52 -22.03 -9.70 -6.68
C LYS A 52 -21.89 -10.72 -5.55
N PHE A 53 -20.69 -11.21 -5.29
CA PHE A 53 -20.42 -12.13 -4.17
C PHE A 53 -20.70 -11.48 -2.81
N LEU A 54 -20.45 -10.18 -2.67
CA LEU A 54 -20.79 -9.38 -1.49
C LEU A 54 -22.28 -9.01 -1.40
N GLY A 55 -23.11 -9.43 -2.36
CA GLY A 55 -24.56 -9.24 -2.32
C GLY A 55 -25.07 -7.98 -3.04
N ALA A 56 -24.28 -7.36 -3.92
CA ALA A 56 -24.75 -6.24 -4.73
C ALA A 56 -25.89 -6.69 -5.66
N SER A 57 -27.07 -6.07 -5.51
CA SER A 57 -28.18 -6.23 -6.45
C SER A 57 -27.84 -5.59 -7.81
N SER A 58 -28.55 -5.97 -8.86
CA SER A 58 -28.34 -5.42 -10.21
C SER A 58 -28.50 -3.90 -10.28
N GLU A 59 -29.33 -3.33 -9.40
CA GLU A 59 -29.59 -1.89 -9.33
C GLU A 59 -28.42 -1.12 -8.68
N VAL A 60 -27.77 -1.70 -7.67
CA VAL A 60 -26.68 -1.03 -6.92
C VAL A 60 -25.29 -1.37 -7.47
N LEU A 61 -25.15 -2.47 -8.22
CA LEU A 61 -23.90 -2.92 -8.81
C LEU A 61 -23.13 -1.82 -9.59
N PRO A 62 -23.75 -1.05 -10.51
CA PRO A 62 -23.01 -0.02 -11.23
C PRO A 62 -22.46 1.07 -10.30
N TYR A 63 -23.26 1.55 -9.33
CA TYR A 63 -22.81 2.54 -8.35
C TYR A 63 -21.70 2.02 -7.45
N ALA A 64 -21.81 0.76 -7.00
CA ALA A 64 -20.80 0.12 -6.17
C ALA A 64 -19.48 -0.07 -6.93
N LYS A 65 -19.55 -0.37 -8.22
CA LYS A 65 -18.38 -0.51 -9.10
C LYS A 65 -17.67 0.82 -9.31
N ASP A 66 -18.41 1.86 -9.69
CA ASP A 66 -17.83 3.19 -9.90
C ASP A 66 -17.11 3.68 -8.63
N TYR A 67 -17.76 3.50 -7.47
CA TYR A 67 -17.17 3.85 -6.18
C TYR A 67 -15.91 3.02 -5.88
N LEU A 68 -15.95 1.70 -6.12
CA LEU A 68 -14.81 0.81 -5.89
C LEU A 68 -13.62 1.19 -6.78
N GLU A 69 -13.82 1.47 -8.07
CA GLU A 69 -12.74 1.82 -8.99
C GLU A 69 -12.06 3.15 -8.59
N ILE A 70 -12.84 4.17 -8.22
CA ILE A 70 -12.32 5.43 -7.67
C ILE A 70 -11.52 5.18 -6.38
N MET A 71 -12.05 4.34 -5.49
CA MET A 71 -11.39 4.00 -4.23
C MET A 71 -10.06 3.28 -4.46
N LEU A 72 -10.00 2.33 -5.39
CA LEU A 72 -8.79 1.58 -5.72
C LEU A 72 -7.66 2.52 -6.19
N PHE A 73 -7.99 3.53 -6.98
CA PHE A 73 -7.02 4.54 -7.37
C PHE A 73 -6.53 5.36 -6.17
N GLY A 74 -7.45 5.80 -5.28
CA GLY A 74 -7.10 6.49 -4.05
C GLY A 74 -6.24 5.66 -3.09
N PHE A 75 -6.45 4.34 -3.06
CA PHE A 75 -5.71 3.42 -2.22
C PHE A 75 -4.21 3.38 -2.54
N ILE A 76 -3.83 3.61 -3.80
CA ILE A 76 -2.42 3.71 -4.21
C ILE A 76 -1.73 4.82 -3.43
N PHE A 77 -2.29 6.03 -3.44
CA PHE A 77 -1.73 7.19 -2.75
C PHE A 77 -1.73 7.00 -1.24
N LEU A 78 -2.83 6.48 -0.68
CA LEU A 78 -2.93 6.20 0.75
C LEU A 78 -1.84 5.21 1.20
N SER A 79 -1.62 4.15 0.42
CA SER A 79 -0.60 3.15 0.69
C SER A 79 0.80 3.76 0.74
N PHE A 80 1.15 4.63 -0.21
CA PHE A 80 2.43 5.35 -0.18
C PHE A 80 2.53 6.34 0.99
N ALA A 81 1.45 7.07 1.31
CA ALA A 81 1.43 8.01 2.43
C ALA A 81 1.70 7.27 3.75
N VAL A 82 0.97 6.18 4.03
CA VAL A 82 1.15 5.37 5.24
C VAL A 82 2.54 4.73 5.28
N ASN A 83 3.05 4.22 4.14
CA ASN A 83 4.40 3.69 4.08
C ASN A 83 5.44 4.77 4.42
N GLY A 84 5.37 5.91 3.75
CA GLY A 84 6.27 7.04 3.95
C GLY A 84 6.25 7.59 5.37
N THR A 85 5.06 7.75 5.97
CA THR A 85 4.93 8.17 7.38
C THR A 85 5.65 7.21 8.33
N ASN A 86 5.58 5.89 8.09
CA ASN A 86 6.29 4.92 8.90
C ASN A 86 7.82 5.03 8.74
N LEU A 87 8.31 5.27 7.53
CA LEU A 87 9.75 5.45 7.27
C LEU A 87 10.28 6.73 7.91
N ILE A 88 9.58 7.85 7.75
CA ILE A 88 9.96 9.15 8.34
C ILE A 88 10.04 9.04 9.87
N ARG A 89 9.00 8.44 10.49
CA ARG A 89 8.98 8.21 11.95
C ARG A 89 10.14 7.33 12.43
N ALA A 90 10.64 6.43 11.58
CA ALA A 90 11.75 5.55 11.92
C ALA A 90 13.10 6.27 11.97
N GLU A 91 13.26 7.36 11.22
CA GLU A 91 14.45 8.20 11.26
C GLU A 91 14.52 9.05 12.53
N GLY A 92 13.38 9.27 13.20
CA GLY A 92 13.31 10.04 14.45
C GLY A 92 13.39 11.56 14.26
N LYS A 93 13.04 12.05 13.06
CA LYS A 93 12.87 13.48 12.76
C LYS A 93 11.40 13.88 12.72
#